data_AF-A0AA38F2N8-F1
#
_entry.id   AF-A0AA38F2N8-F1
#
_cell.length_a   1.000
_cell.length_b   1.000
_cell.length_c   1.000
_cell.angle_alpha   90.00
_cell.angle_beta   90.00
_cell.angle_gamma   90.00
#
_symmetry.space_group_name_H-M   'P 1'
#
loop_
_entity.id
_entity.type
_entity.pdbx_description
1 polymer ?
#
loop_
_entity_poly.entity_id
_entity_poly.type
_entity_poly.pdbx_seq_one_letter_code
_entity_poly.pdbx_strand_id
1 'polypeptide(L)'
;MEMKHAIESFQTRHMDELLKFHCYVELHLEHLSDESQVLARFEGFPTKKLETVRSAAALYSKLSAVADHLATWKVVSPLSRQLDKVTCYFDKIKMEMETLERGKDEESKCFESHKILFDFNVLTRIKEAMVDVSSDCITLALEESKTTKETARRVQYDFSAAYDDSQLRRCLQMLWRTFQLSFRVYNFAGGQDDRAEELTCALAREMETYPQHS
;
A
#
# COMPACT_ATOMS: atom_id res chain seq x y z
N MET A 1 6.50 40.40 3.70
CA MET A 1 5.03 40.49 3.89
C MET A 1 4.28 39.52 2.99
N GLU A 2 4.74 39.27 1.75
CA GLU A 2 4.06 38.38 0.81
C GLU A 2 3.91 36.92 1.30
N MET A 3 4.96 36.32 1.87
CA MET A 3 4.90 34.93 2.36
C MET A 3 3.97 34.75 3.57
N LYS A 4 4.00 35.69 4.53
CA LYS A 4 3.09 35.71 5.68
C LYS A 4 1.63 35.70 5.19
N HIS A 5 1.31 36.63 4.29
CA HIS A 5 -0.03 36.73 3.72
C HIS A 5 -0.39 35.46 2.94
N ALA A 6 0.54 34.92 2.13
CA ALA A 6 0.30 33.69 1.37
C ALA A 6 -0.06 32.51 2.29
N ILE A 7 0.67 32.31 3.40
CA ILE A 7 0.35 31.27 4.39
C ILE A 7 -1.01 31.54 5.04
N GLU A 8 -1.28 32.77 5.49
CA GLU A 8 -2.57 33.15 6.10
C GLU A 8 -3.77 32.95 5.17
N SER A 9 -3.62 33.26 3.88
CA SER A 9 -4.69 33.13 2.88
C SER A 9 -4.82 31.72 2.28
N PHE A 10 -3.79 30.86 2.44
CA PHE A 10 -3.77 29.54 1.82
C PHE A 10 -4.98 28.70 2.24
N GLN A 11 -5.62 28.07 1.27
CA GLN A 11 -6.73 27.16 1.47
C GLN A 11 -6.72 26.20 0.29
N THR A 12 -7.02 24.94 0.54
CA THR A 12 -7.02 23.96 -0.55
C THR A 12 -7.89 22.77 -0.21
N ARG A 13 -8.38 22.14 -1.27
CA ARG A 13 -9.03 20.82 -1.29
C ARG A 13 -8.29 19.84 -2.19
N HIS A 14 -7.18 20.27 -2.77
CA HIS A 14 -6.43 19.55 -3.79
C HIS A 14 -5.03 19.30 -3.25
N MET A 15 -4.67 18.02 -3.14
CA MET A 15 -3.42 17.65 -2.47
C MET A 15 -2.18 18.02 -3.30
N ASP A 16 -2.30 18.12 -4.63
CA ASP A 16 -1.22 18.62 -5.47
C ASP A 16 -0.94 20.11 -5.23
N GLU A 17 -1.97 20.92 -4.99
CA GLU A 17 -1.83 22.32 -4.58
C GLU A 17 -1.20 22.43 -3.19
N LEU A 18 -1.59 21.56 -2.24
CA LEU A 18 -0.95 21.46 -0.92
C LEU A 18 0.54 21.19 -1.04
N LEU A 19 0.94 20.20 -1.83
CA LEU A 19 2.35 19.85 -2.02
C LEU A 19 3.13 20.95 -2.73
N LYS A 20 2.57 21.55 -3.79
CA LYS A 20 3.19 22.68 -4.50
C LYS A 20 3.40 23.87 -3.56
N PHE A 21 2.39 24.20 -2.76
CA PHE A 21 2.48 25.29 -1.80
C PHE A 21 3.49 25.00 -0.69
N HIS A 22 3.49 23.79 -0.13
CA HIS A 22 4.49 23.36 0.84
C HIS A 22 5.91 23.49 0.27
N CYS A 23 6.18 22.96 -0.93
CA CYS A 23 7.49 23.12 -1.59
C CYS A 23 7.87 24.59 -1.80
N TYR A 24 6.92 25.42 -2.23
CA TYR A 24 7.15 26.86 -2.37
C TYR A 24 7.57 27.49 -1.04
N VAL A 25 6.88 27.18 0.06
CA VAL A 25 7.19 27.73 1.38
C VAL A 25 8.55 27.24 1.88
N GLU A 26 8.84 25.94 1.79
CA GLU A 26 10.12 25.40 2.26
C GLU A 26 11.31 25.97 1.47
N LEU A 27 11.18 26.18 0.16
CA LEU A 27 12.22 26.84 -0.65
C LEU A 27 12.53 28.27 -0.17
N HIS A 28 11.57 28.97 0.41
CA HIS A 28 11.81 30.31 0.96
C HIS A 28 12.39 30.27 2.38
N LEU A 29 12.05 29.22 3.14
CA LEU A 29 12.50 29.04 4.53
C LEU A 29 13.90 28.42 4.63
N GLU A 30 14.36 27.66 3.63
CA GLU A 30 15.66 26.99 3.63
C GLU A 30 16.86 27.96 3.72
N HIS A 31 16.67 29.22 3.34
CA HIS A 31 17.71 30.25 3.39
C HIS A 31 17.85 30.92 4.77
N LEU A 32 17.00 30.57 5.74
CA LEU A 32 17.03 31.13 7.08
C LEU A 32 18.09 30.41 7.93
N SER A 33 18.93 31.18 8.64
CA SER A 33 19.99 30.62 9.49
C SER A 33 19.44 29.82 10.67
N ASP A 34 18.44 30.39 11.36
CA ASP A 34 17.67 29.75 12.42
C ASP A 34 16.20 30.10 12.19
N GLU A 35 15.48 29.21 11.50
CA GLU A 35 14.09 29.42 11.11
C GLU A 35 13.22 29.81 12.32
N SER A 36 13.32 29.07 13.42
CA SER A 36 12.48 29.29 14.60
C SER A 36 12.70 30.67 15.21
N GLN A 37 13.96 31.09 15.35
CA GLN A 37 14.28 32.43 15.87
C GLN A 37 13.90 33.55 14.90
N VAL A 38 14.11 33.33 13.60
CA VAL A 38 13.79 34.33 12.58
C VAL A 38 12.27 34.53 12.49
N LEU A 39 11.50 33.46 12.41
CA LEU A 39 10.04 33.51 12.33
C LEU A 39 9.42 34.11 13.61
N ALA A 40 9.98 33.84 14.79
CA ALA A 40 9.52 34.41 16.05
C ALA A 40 9.66 35.94 16.14
N ARG A 41 10.55 36.55 15.35
CA ARG A 41 10.71 38.02 15.29
C ARG A 41 9.63 38.70 14.44
N PHE A 42 8.90 37.95 13.60
CA PHE A 42 7.81 38.49 12.80
C PHE A 42 6.50 38.47 13.60
N GLU A 43 6.05 39.66 14.01
CA GLU A 43 4.82 39.78 14.79
C GLU A 43 3.61 39.20 14.06
N GLY A 44 2.88 38.31 14.76
CA GLY A 44 1.71 37.62 14.24
C GLY A 44 2.00 36.68 13.07
N PHE A 45 3.22 36.14 12.93
CA PHE A 45 3.50 35.13 11.92
C PHE A 45 2.61 33.87 12.13
N PRO A 46 2.00 33.29 11.08
CA PRO A 46 1.04 32.20 11.18
C PRO A 46 1.70 30.84 11.42
N THR A 47 2.54 30.71 12.46
CA THR A 47 3.33 29.51 12.75
C THR A 47 2.47 28.25 12.86
N LYS A 48 1.32 28.34 13.55
CA LYS A 48 0.40 27.19 13.67
C LYS A 48 -0.08 26.70 12.31
N LYS A 49 -0.45 27.62 11.42
CA LYS A 49 -0.92 27.28 10.09
C LYS A 49 0.20 26.69 9.23
N LEU A 50 1.41 27.23 9.34
CA LEU A 50 2.60 26.67 8.68
C LEU A 50 2.85 25.23 9.11
N GLU A 51 2.84 24.96 10.42
CA GLU A 51 3.02 23.61 10.95
C GLU A 51 1.91 22.66 10.52
N THR A 52 0.66 23.16 10.41
CA THR A 52 -0.46 22.39 9.88
C THR A 52 -0.28 22.07 8.38
N VAL A 53 0.19 23.02 7.56
CA VAL A 53 0.53 22.77 6.14
C VAL A 53 1.62 21.71 6.02
N ARG A 54 2.71 21.83 6.80
CA ARG A 54 3.80 20.84 6.84
C ARG A 54 3.32 19.45 7.23
N SER A 55 2.53 19.36 8.29
CA SER A 55 1.98 18.09 8.77
C SER A 55 1.08 17.44 7.73
N ALA A 56 0.17 18.19 7.12
CA ALA A 56 -0.71 17.69 6.06
C ALA A 56 0.09 17.25 4.81
N ALA A 57 1.05 18.08 4.37
CA ALA A 57 1.88 17.75 3.20
C ALA A 57 2.73 16.50 3.43
N ALA A 58 3.32 16.36 4.62
CA ALA A 58 4.12 15.19 5.00
C ALA A 58 3.26 13.93 5.05
N LEU A 59 2.08 13.99 5.67
CA LEU A 59 1.14 12.87 5.74
C LEU A 59 0.70 12.42 4.35
N TYR A 60 0.24 13.36 3.51
CA TYR A 60 -0.20 13.02 2.16
C TYR A 60 0.94 12.46 1.31
N SER A 61 2.13 13.06 1.36
CA SER A 61 3.30 12.57 0.63
C SER A 61 3.65 11.14 1.02
N LYS A 62 3.61 10.83 2.32
CA LYS A 62 3.85 9.48 2.83
C LYS A 62 2.82 8.49 2.29
N LEU A 63 1.53 8.84 2.34
CA LEU A 63 0.44 7.97 1.88
C LEU A 63 0.46 7.77 0.36
N SER A 64 0.69 8.84 -0.41
CA SER A 64 0.81 8.75 -1.86
C SER A 64 2.00 7.88 -2.26
N ALA A 65 3.15 8.02 -1.59
CA ALA A 65 4.32 7.20 -1.88
C ALA A 65 4.05 5.70 -1.65
N VAL A 66 3.26 5.35 -0.63
CA VAL A 66 2.82 3.97 -0.39
C VAL A 66 1.89 3.49 -1.52
N ALA A 67 0.90 4.30 -1.90
CA ALA A 67 -0.02 3.97 -2.98
C ALA A 67 0.73 3.75 -4.31
N ASP A 68 1.65 4.65 -4.65
CA ASP A 68 2.44 4.59 -5.89
C ASP A 68 3.40 3.40 -5.88
N HIS A 69 3.98 3.07 -4.72
CA HIS A 69 4.83 1.89 -4.57
C HIS A 69 4.05 0.59 -4.79
N LEU A 70 2.85 0.48 -4.21
CA LEU A 70 1.99 -0.68 -4.41
C LEU A 70 1.50 -0.79 -5.86
N ALA A 71 1.08 0.31 -6.46
CA ALA A 71 0.61 0.35 -7.86
C ALA A 71 1.70 -0.02 -8.88
N THR A 72 2.97 0.19 -8.53
CA THR A 72 4.12 -0.17 -9.37
C THR A 72 4.77 -1.49 -8.98
N TRP A 73 4.24 -2.17 -7.95
CA TRP A 73 4.79 -3.42 -7.47
C TRP A 73 4.57 -4.55 -8.48
N LYS A 74 5.66 -5.12 -8.98
CA LYS A 74 5.61 -6.24 -9.92
C LYS A 74 5.84 -7.55 -9.19
N VAL A 75 4.80 -8.37 -9.13
CA VAL A 75 4.90 -9.75 -8.66
C VAL A 75 5.56 -10.58 -9.76
N VAL A 76 6.74 -11.13 -9.50
CA VAL A 76 7.47 -11.95 -10.49
C VAL A 76 7.92 -13.30 -9.93
N SER A 77 8.06 -14.28 -10.82
CA SER A 77 8.49 -15.65 -10.47
C SER A 77 9.93 -15.68 -9.92
N PRO A 78 10.26 -16.59 -8.98
CA PRO A 78 9.38 -17.53 -8.29
C PRO A 78 8.58 -16.84 -7.16
N LEU A 79 7.25 -17.00 -7.16
CA LEU A 79 6.35 -16.36 -6.19
C LEU A 79 6.73 -16.70 -4.76
N SER A 80 7.16 -17.94 -4.51
CA SER A 80 7.62 -18.39 -3.19
C SER A 80 8.69 -17.49 -2.54
N ARG A 81 9.52 -16.80 -3.33
CA ARG A 81 10.55 -15.85 -2.81
C ARG A 81 10.01 -14.45 -2.58
N GLN A 82 8.88 -14.10 -3.19
CA GLN A 82 8.27 -12.78 -3.10
C GLN A 82 7.19 -12.72 -2.03
N LEU A 83 6.51 -13.83 -1.78
CA LEU A 83 5.33 -13.88 -0.92
C LEU A 83 5.61 -13.41 0.51
N ASP A 84 6.80 -13.71 1.05
CA ASP A 84 7.25 -13.17 2.34
C ASP A 84 7.33 -11.64 2.33
N LYS A 85 7.91 -11.06 1.27
CA LYS A 85 8.06 -9.61 1.13
C LYS A 85 6.70 -8.91 1.03
N VAL A 86 5.79 -9.46 0.23
CA VAL A 86 4.44 -8.92 0.07
C VAL A 86 3.69 -9.01 1.40
N THR A 87 3.77 -10.15 2.09
CA THR A 87 3.11 -10.35 3.39
C THR A 87 3.64 -9.38 4.45
N CYS A 88 4.96 -9.24 4.58
CA CYS A 88 5.55 -8.31 5.54
C CYS A 88 5.20 -6.85 5.22
N TYR A 89 5.18 -6.47 3.94
CA TYR A 89 4.80 -5.12 3.54
C TYR A 89 3.32 -4.84 3.84
N PHE A 90 2.44 -5.79 3.51
CA PHE A 90 1.02 -5.73 3.86
C PHE A 90 0.82 -5.54 5.37
N ASP A 91 1.48 -6.35 6.20
CA ASP A 91 1.35 -6.28 7.66
C ASP A 91 1.79 -4.92 8.21
N LYS A 92 2.89 -4.37 7.67
CA LYS A 92 3.37 -3.03 8.02
C LYS A 92 2.35 -1.95 7.66
N ILE A 93 1.91 -1.90 6.41
CA ILE A 93 1.01 -0.84 5.95
C ILE A 93 -0.36 -0.97 6.62
N LYS A 94 -0.86 -2.19 6.86
CA LYS A 94 -2.09 -2.42 7.63
C LYS A 94 -2.02 -1.77 9.01
N MET A 95 -0.95 -2.00 9.78
CA MET A 95 -0.79 -1.39 11.11
C MET A 95 -0.72 0.14 11.05
N GLU A 96 0.00 0.69 10.07
CA GLU A 96 0.09 2.14 9.88
C GLU A 96 -1.28 2.75 9.53
N MET A 97 -2.04 2.09 8.66
CA MET A 97 -3.37 2.55 8.25
C MET A 97 -4.40 2.42 9.37
N GLU A 98 -4.41 1.34 10.15
CA GLU A 98 -5.29 1.21 11.33
C GLU A 98 -5.00 2.29 12.38
N THR A 99 -3.76 2.76 12.46
CA THR A 99 -3.40 3.88 13.34
C THR A 99 -3.92 5.21 12.80
N LEU A 100 -3.76 5.44 11.50
CA LEU A 100 -4.28 6.65 10.84
C LEU A 100 -5.81 6.70 10.85
N GLU A 101 -6.50 5.59 10.59
CA GLU A 101 -7.97 5.54 10.62
C GLU A 101 -8.53 5.88 12.00
N ARG A 102 -7.85 5.48 13.08
CA ARG A 102 -8.24 5.86 14.45
C ARG A 102 -8.08 7.35 14.75
N GLY A 103 -7.07 8.00 14.17
CA GLY A 103 -6.78 9.43 14.37
C GLY A 103 -7.40 10.35 13.30
N LYS A 104 -8.04 9.78 12.28
CA LYS A 104 -8.50 10.49 11.08
C LYS A 104 -9.44 11.66 11.42
N ASP A 105 -10.37 11.47 12.34
CA ASP A 105 -11.35 12.49 12.69
C ASP A 105 -10.70 13.68 13.42
N GLU A 106 -9.69 13.44 14.27
CA GLU A 106 -8.93 14.51 14.90
C GLU A 106 -8.04 15.25 13.89
N GLU A 107 -7.35 14.52 13.00
CA GLU A 107 -6.51 15.10 11.95
C GLU A 107 -7.35 15.94 10.97
N SER A 108 -8.51 15.44 10.52
CA SER A 108 -9.41 16.18 9.63
C SER A 108 -9.84 17.51 10.25
N LYS A 109 -10.28 17.51 11.51
CA LYS A 109 -10.66 18.73 12.22
C LYS A 109 -9.49 19.71 12.38
N CYS A 110 -8.29 19.20 12.65
CA CYS A 110 -7.08 20.01 12.76
C CYS A 110 -6.76 20.72 11.44
N PHE A 111 -6.80 19.99 10.32
CA PHE A 111 -6.54 20.52 8.99
C PHE A 111 -7.65 21.50 8.54
N GLU A 112 -8.91 21.16 8.78
CA GLU A 112 -10.07 22.01 8.47
C GLU A 112 -10.06 23.33 9.24
N SER A 113 -9.61 23.33 10.50
CA SER A 113 -9.46 24.58 11.28
C SER A 113 -8.50 25.58 10.63
N HIS A 114 -7.62 25.10 9.74
CA HIS A 114 -6.70 25.89 8.94
C HIS A 114 -7.05 25.93 7.44
N LYS A 115 -8.29 25.58 7.09
CA LYS A 115 -8.85 25.59 5.71
C LYS A 115 -8.16 24.63 4.74
N ILE A 116 -7.63 23.52 5.25
CA ILE A 116 -7.07 22.43 4.45
C ILE A 116 -8.06 21.28 4.51
N LEU A 117 -8.75 21.01 3.40
CA LEU A 117 -9.61 19.84 3.25
C LEU A 117 -8.74 18.67 2.78
N PHE A 118 -8.31 17.85 3.73
CA PHE A 118 -7.43 16.72 3.46
C PHE A 118 -8.17 15.58 2.74
N ASP A 119 -7.60 15.08 1.65
CA ASP A 119 -8.18 13.99 0.88
C ASP A 119 -7.75 12.62 1.42
N PHE A 120 -8.60 12.05 2.28
CA PHE A 120 -8.40 10.69 2.80
C PHE A 120 -8.71 9.57 1.80
N ASN A 121 -9.16 9.86 0.57
CA ASN A 121 -9.35 8.82 -0.45
C ASN A 121 -8.04 8.14 -0.85
N VAL A 122 -6.88 8.75 -0.52
CA VAL A 122 -5.58 8.06 -0.63
C VAL A 122 -5.53 6.76 0.16
N LEU A 123 -6.26 6.65 1.29
CA LEU A 123 -6.36 5.40 2.05
C LEU A 123 -7.11 4.32 1.25
N THR A 124 -8.17 4.71 0.54
CA THR A 124 -8.90 3.81 -0.37
C THR A 124 -7.99 3.35 -1.51
N ARG A 125 -7.24 4.26 -2.14
CA ARG A 125 -6.26 3.92 -3.19
C ARG A 125 -5.20 2.92 -2.71
N ILE A 126 -4.73 3.03 -1.46
CA ILE A 126 -3.79 2.06 -0.89
C ILE A 126 -4.46 0.69 -0.73
N LYS A 127 -5.70 0.63 -0.23
CA LYS A 127 -6.47 -0.62 -0.10
C LYS A 127 -6.66 -1.29 -1.46
N GLU A 128 -7.09 -0.55 -2.47
CA GLU A 128 -7.26 -1.03 -3.86
C GLU A 128 -5.94 -1.56 -4.42
N ALA A 129 -4.83 -0.82 -4.27
CA ALA A 129 -3.53 -1.26 -4.76
C ALA A 129 -3.03 -2.55 -4.06
N MET A 130 -3.39 -2.78 -2.78
CA MET A 130 -3.11 -4.05 -2.12
C MET A 130 -3.93 -5.21 -2.68
N VAL A 131 -5.22 -4.97 -2.98
CA VAL A 131 -6.10 -5.95 -3.64
C VAL A 131 -5.52 -6.35 -5.00
N ASP A 132 -5.00 -5.38 -5.76
CA ASP A 132 -4.33 -5.64 -7.03
C ASP A 132 -3.06 -6.48 -6.87
N VAL A 133 -2.15 -6.10 -5.97
CA VAL A 133 -0.91 -6.87 -5.70
C VAL A 133 -1.24 -8.30 -5.25
N SER A 134 -2.28 -8.47 -4.43
CA SER A 134 -2.74 -9.79 -4.01
C SER A 134 -3.32 -10.60 -5.18
N SER A 135 -4.09 -9.97 -6.06
CA SER A 135 -4.67 -10.60 -7.25
C SER A 135 -3.57 -11.07 -8.22
N ASP A 136 -2.52 -10.28 -8.36
CA ASP A 136 -1.34 -10.63 -9.15
C ASP A 136 -0.57 -11.81 -8.53
N CYS A 137 -0.48 -11.88 -7.19
CA CYS A 137 0.04 -13.06 -6.49
C CYS A 137 -0.78 -14.31 -6.79
N ILE A 138 -2.11 -14.24 -6.79
CA ILE A 138 -2.98 -15.39 -7.12
C ILE A 138 -2.74 -15.82 -8.57
N THR A 139 -2.72 -14.87 -9.50
CA THR A 139 -2.51 -15.14 -10.92
C THR A 139 -1.18 -15.88 -11.15
N LEU A 140 -0.08 -15.36 -10.60
CA LEU A 140 1.22 -15.99 -10.70
C LEU A 140 1.27 -17.37 -10.01
N ALA A 141 0.59 -17.52 -8.87
CA ALA A 141 0.52 -18.81 -8.17
C ALA A 141 -0.15 -19.90 -9.03
N LEU A 142 -1.24 -19.53 -9.72
CA LEU A 142 -1.95 -20.42 -10.65
C LEU A 142 -1.08 -20.81 -11.85
N GLU A 143 -0.33 -19.85 -12.42
CA GLU A 143 0.60 -20.10 -13.53
C GLU A 143 1.76 -21.02 -13.13
N GLU A 144 2.38 -20.76 -11.97
CA GLU A 144 3.45 -21.62 -11.42
C GLU A 144 2.94 -23.01 -11.09
N SER A 145 1.70 -23.14 -10.59
CA SER A 145 1.04 -24.41 -10.31
C SER A 145 0.83 -25.25 -11.58
N LYS A 146 0.29 -24.65 -12.64
CA LYS A 146 0.11 -25.31 -13.94
C LYS A 146 1.45 -25.77 -14.52
N THR A 147 2.45 -24.90 -14.50
CA THR A 147 3.80 -25.21 -15.00
C THR A 147 4.45 -26.37 -14.23
N THR A 148 4.28 -26.40 -12.90
CA THR A 148 4.79 -27.47 -12.04
C THR A 148 4.13 -28.81 -12.39
N LYS A 149 2.81 -28.84 -12.58
CA LYS A 149 2.06 -30.04 -12.97
C LYS A 149 2.42 -30.53 -14.37
N GLU A 150 2.58 -29.63 -15.33
CA GLU A 150 3.01 -29.97 -16.68
C GLU A 150 4.41 -30.58 -16.70
N THR A 151 5.33 -30.02 -15.90
CA THR A 151 6.68 -30.55 -15.75
C THR A 151 6.66 -31.94 -15.13
N ALA A 152 5.92 -32.15 -14.03
CA ALA A 152 5.78 -33.45 -13.40
C ALA A 152 5.21 -34.52 -14.36
N ARG A 153 4.19 -34.18 -15.17
CA ARG A 153 3.63 -35.08 -16.20
C ARG A 153 4.64 -35.47 -17.28
N ARG A 154 5.54 -34.55 -17.67
CA ARG A 154 6.59 -34.82 -18.68
C ARG A 154 7.74 -35.65 -18.11
N VAL A 155 8.10 -35.41 -16.84
CA VAL A 155 9.23 -36.04 -16.14
C VAL A 155 8.85 -37.41 -15.54
N GLN A 156 7.57 -37.75 -15.49
CA GLN A 156 7.05 -39.06 -15.07
C GLN A 156 7.65 -40.27 -15.82
N TYR A 157 8.36 -40.04 -16.93
CA TYR A 157 9.08 -41.06 -17.69
C TYR A 157 10.56 -41.26 -17.27
N ASP A 158 11.17 -40.33 -16.52
CA ASP A 158 12.64 -40.28 -16.29
C ASP A 158 13.10 -40.08 -14.82
N PHE A 159 12.24 -39.77 -13.84
CA PHE A 159 12.67 -39.45 -12.45
C PHE A 159 11.80 -40.08 -11.34
N SER A 160 12.37 -40.16 -10.12
CA SER A 160 11.76 -40.81 -8.95
C SER A 160 10.50 -40.09 -8.44
N ALA A 161 9.44 -40.87 -8.17
CA ALA A 161 8.15 -40.39 -7.65
C ALA A 161 8.23 -39.53 -6.37
N ALA A 162 9.31 -39.64 -5.60
CA ALA A 162 9.51 -38.86 -4.37
C ALA A 162 9.88 -37.38 -4.63
N TYR A 163 10.55 -37.08 -5.75
CA TYR A 163 10.90 -35.70 -6.12
C TYR A 163 9.65 -34.93 -6.52
N ASP A 164 8.78 -35.53 -7.33
CA ASP A 164 7.52 -34.95 -7.78
C ASP A 164 6.56 -34.68 -6.61
N ASP A 165 6.45 -35.61 -5.64
CA ASP A 165 5.62 -35.40 -4.44
C ASP A 165 6.11 -34.18 -3.63
N SER A 166 7.43 -34.00 -3.50
CA SER A 166 8.00 -32.86 -2.77
C SER A 166 7.74 -31.51 -3.44
N GLN A 167 7.80 -31.45 -4.78
CA GLN A 167 7.52 -30.23 -5.55
C GLN A 167 6.04 -29.88 -5.53
N LEU A 168 5.17 -30.87 -5.67
CA LEU A 168 3.72 -30.68 -5.56
C LEU A 168 3.33 -30.17 -4.16
N ARG A 169 3.92 -30.71 -3.09
CA ARG A 169 3.71 -30.19 -1.72
C ARG A 169 4.15 -28.74 -1.57
N ARG A 170 5.30 -28.36 -2.12
CA ARG A 170 5.80 -26.97 -2.08
C ARG A 170 4.88 -26.03 -2.84
N CYS A 171 4.35 -26.47 -3.98
CA CYS A 171 3.39 -25.70 -4.75
C CYS A 171 2.07 -25.52 -3.99
N LEU A 172 1.53 -26.59 -3.40
CA LEU A 172 0.34 -26.52 -2.56
C LEU A 172 0.52 -25.57 -1.37
N GLN A 173 1.69 -25.61 -0.71
CA GLN A 173 2.02 -24.68 0.38
C GLN A 173 2.03 -23.23 -0.10
N MET A 174 2.58 -22.95 -1.28
CA MET A 174 2.57 -21.62 -1.89
C MET A 174 1.13 -21.15 -2.20
N LEU A 175 0.29 -22.03 -2.77
CA LEU A 175 -1.12 -21.71 -3.05
C LEU A 175 -1.87 -21.37 -1.75
N TRP A 176 -1.66 -22.14 -0.69
CA TRP A 176 -2.29 -21.89 0.61
C TRP A 176 -1.86 -20.56 1.22
N ARG A 177 -0.56 -20.25 1.18
CA ARG A 177 -0.04 -18.98 1.69
C ARG A 177 -0.58 -17.79 0.87
N THR A 178 -0.73 -17.97 -0.44
CA THR A 178 -1.33 -16.95 -1.33
C THR A 178 -2.79 -16.72 -0.98
N PHE A 179 -3.56 -17.79 -0.76
CA PHE A 179 -4.95 -17.73 -0.32
C PHE A 179 -5.10 -17.01 1.03
N GLN A 180 -4.25 -17.33 2.00
CA GLN A 180 -4.27 -16.68 3.31
C GLN A 180 -3.96 -15.18 3.21
N LEU A 181 -2.97 -14.80 2.39
CA LEU A 181 -2.66 -13.40 2.14
C LEU A 181 -3.86 -12.68 1.52
N SER A 182 -4.44 -13.24 0.45
CA SER A 182 -5.56 -12.61 -0.25
C SER A 182 -6.77 -12.42 0.64
N PHE A 183 -7.12 -13.44 1.44
CA PHE A 183 -8.21 -13.33 2.41
C PHE A 183 -7.99 -12.19 3.41
N ARG A 184 -6.76 -12.02 3.92
CA ARG A 184 -6.44 -10.92 4.84
C ARG A 184 -6.54 -9.56 4.16
N VAL A 185 -6.08 -9.45 2.91
CA VAL A 185 -6.14 -8.21 2.12
C VAL A 185 -7.58 -7.81 1.83
N TYR A 186 -8.44 -8.73 1.42
CA TYR A 186 -9.83 -8.42 1.10
C TYR A 186 -10.63 -8.00 2.34
N ASN A 187 -10.43 -8.69 3.47
CA ASN A 187 -11.02 -8.24 4.73
C ASN A 187 -10.55 -6.85 5.14
N PHE A 188 -9.27 -6.53 4.90
CA PHE A 188 -8.71 -5.21 5.14
C PHE A 188 -9.29 -4.13 4.20
N ALA A 189 -9.54 -4.48 2.94
CA ALA A 189 -10.14 -3.59 1.95
C ALA A 189 -11.66 -3.37 2.18
N GLY A 190 -12.30 -4.20 3.01
CA GLY A 190 -13.73 -4.12 3.31
C GLY A 190 -14.60 -5.02 2.42
N GLY A 191 -14.01 -5.95 1.67
CA GLY A 191 -14.74 -6.90 0.84
C GLY A 191 -13.91 -7.42 -0.34
N GLN A 192 -14.55 -8.28 -1.14
CA GLN A 192 -14.05 -8.72 -2.45
C GLN A 192 -14.84 -8.01 -3.54
N ASP A 193 -14.16 -7.63 -4.62
CA ASP A 193 -14.81 -7.34 -5.89
C ASP A 193 -15.00 -8.63 -6.71
N ASP A 194 -15.74 -8.55 -7.82
CA ASP A 194 -16.05 -9.72 -8.66
C ASP A 194 -14.76 -10.42 -9.15
N ARG A 195 -13.72 -9.64 -9.50
CA ARG A 195 -12.43 -10.17 -9.95
C ARG A 195 -11.72 -10.95 -8.84
N ALA A 196 -11.66 -10.41 -7.63
CA ALA A 196 -11.06 -11.07 -6.47
C ALA A 196 -11.80 -12.36 -6.10
N GLU A 197 -13.13 -12.37 -6.20
CA GLU A 197 -13.95 -13.54 -5.98
C GLU A 197 -13.64 -14.64 -7.01
N GLU A 198 -13.62 -14.31 -8.30
CA GLU A 198 -13.27 -15.26 -9.37
C GLU A 198 -11.88 -15.87 -9.18
N LEU A 199 -10.89 -15.05 -8.85
CA LEU A 199 -9.51 -15.50 -8.63
C LEU A 199 -9.39 -16.41 -7.41
N THR A 200 -10.07 -16.09 -6.31
CA THR A 200 -10.05 -16.97 -5.12
C THR A 200 -10.77 -18.29 -5.36
N CYS A 201 -11.87 -18.28 -6.12
CA CYS A 201 -12.54 -19.51 -6.55
C CYS A 201 -11.62 -20.37 -7.44
N ALA A 202 -10.90 -19.75 -8.39
CA ALA A 202 -9.94 -20.45 -9.23
C ALA A 202 -8.78 -21.03 -8.41
N LEU A 203 -8.28 -20.28 -7.43
CA LEU A 203 -7.23 -20.73 -6.51
C LEU A 203 -7.69 -21.92 -5.66
N ALA A 204 -8.90 -21.87 -5.10
CA ALA A 204 -9.47 -22.96 -4.31
C ALA A 204 -9.62 -24.24 -5.13
N ARG A 205 -10.18 -24.15 -6.35
CA ARG A 205 -10.29 -25.28 -7.27
C ARG A 205 -8.91 -25.86 -7.62
N GLU A 206 -7.93 -25.00 -7.87
CA GLU A 206 -6.57 -25.45 -8.18
C GLU A 206 -5.96 -26.24 -7.01
N MET A 207 -6.21 -25.80 -5.77
CA MET A 207 -5.76 -26.50 -4.57
C MET A 207 -6.40 -27.89 -4.42
N GLU A 208 -7.68 -28.05 -4.74
CA GLU A 208 -8.40 -29.35 -4.68
C GLU A 208 -7.83 -30.42 -5.62
N THR A 209 -7.13 -30.00 -6.69
CA THR A 209 -6.51 -30.95 -7.63
C THR A 209 -5.19 -31.54 -7.12
N TYR A 210 -4.67 -31.07 -5.97
CA TYR A 210 -3.49 -31.67 -5.32
C TYR A 210 -3.91 -32.85 -4.44
N PRO A 211 -3.12 -33.95 -4.41
CA PRO A 211 -3.41 -35.08 -3.55
C PRO A 211 -3.38 -34.66 -2.08
N GLN A 212 -4.50 -34.81 -1.39
CA GLN A 212 -4.57 -34.64 0.06
C GLN A 212 -4.03 -35.91 0.72
N HIS A 213 -2.76 -35.89 1.11
CA HIS A 213 -2.22 -36.94 1.96
C HIS A 213 -2.84 -36.79 3.36
N SER A 214 -3.78 -37.68 3.67
CA SER A 214 -4.35 -37.88 5.00
C SER A 214 -3.34 -38.58 5.92
#